data_AF-A0AA51MBE2-F1
#
_entry.id   AF-A0AA51MBE2-F1
#
_cell.length_a   1.000
_cell.length_b   1.000
_cell.length_c   1.000
_cell.angle_alpha   90.00
_cell.angle_beta   90.00
_cell.angle_gamma   90.00
#
_symmetry.space_group_name_H-M   'P 1'
#
loop_
_entity.id
_entity.type
_entity.pdbx_description
1 polymer ?
#
loop_
_entity_poly.entity_id
_entity_poly.type
_entity_poly.pdbx_seq_one_letter_code
_entity_poly.pdbx_strand_id
1 'polypeptide(L)' 'MAAVEMTRAGAVALVHRIMEADYASDDEMDGWLDRLDKALTCPSGYVSDLIFWPPERELSADEVVGQALAYRTIAL' A
#
# COMPACT_ATOMS: atom_id res chain seq x y z
N MET A 1 -5.00 13.35 17.42
CA MET A 1 -3.95 12.96 16.47
C MET A 1 -4.43 13.40 15.10
N ALA A 2 -3.78 14.38 14.49
CA ALA A 2 -4.11 14.75 13.11
C ALA A 2 -3.88 13.50 12.26
N ALA A 3 -4.96 12.96 11.66
CA ALA A 3 -4.79 12.05 10.55
C ALA A 3 -3.99 12.85 9.52
N VAL A 4 -2.68 12.57 9.41
CA VAL A 4 -1.91 13.10 8.30
C VAL A 4 -2.65 12.58 7.08
N GLU A 5 -3.25 13.47 6.29
CA GLU A 5 -3.87 13.04 5.05
C GLU A 5 -2.76 12.35 4.25
N MET A 6 -2.87 11.03 4.10
CA MET A 6 -1.82 10.26 3.47
C MET A 6 -1.82 10.65 1.99
N THR A 7 -0.87 11.49 1.62
CA THR A 7 -0.69 11.88 0.23
C THR A 7 -0.21 10.67 -0.57
N ARG A 8 -0.49 10.65 -1.88
CA ARG A 8 0.02 9.61 -2.79
C ARG A 8 1.53 9.40 -2.63
N ALA A 9 2.30 10.47 -2.50
CA ALA A 9 3.75 10.39 -2.29
C ALA A 9 4.13 9.70 -0.97
N GLY A 10 3.38 9.95 0.11
CA GLY A 10 3.56 9.27 1.39
C GLY A 10 3.21 7.77 1.31
N ALA A 11 2.16 7.42 0.57
CA ALA A 11 1.80 6.03 0.33
C ALA A 11 2.90 5.29 -0.47
N VAL A 12 3.41 5.91 -1.54
CA VAL A 12 4.50 5.35 -2.37
C VAL A 12 5.76 5.13 -1.55
N ALA A 13 6.14 6.10 -0.71
CA ALA A 13 7.31 5.97 0.16
C ALA A 13 7.17 4.82 1.18
N LEU A 14 5.96 4.59 1.69
CA LEU A 14 5.70 3.49 2.63
C LEU A 14 5.77 2.13 1.92
N VAL A 15 5.13 2.01 0.74
CA VAL A 15 5.21 0.79 -0.08
C VAL A 15 6.66 0.47 -0.47
N HIS A 16 7.45 1.48 -0.83
CA HIS A 16 8.87 1.28 -1.14
C HIS A 16 9.64 0.71 0.05
N ARG A 17 9.41 1.21 1.28
CA ARG A 17 10.05 0.63 2.48
C ARG A 17 9.63 -0.81 2.74
N ILE A 18 8.35 -1.15 2.50
CA ILE A 18 7.87 -2.53 2.63
C ILE A 18 8.57 -3.43 1.60
N MET A 19 8.71 -2.97 0.35
CA MET A 19 9.44 -3.68 -0.70
C MET A 19 10.92 -3.88 -0.37
N GLU A 20 11.56 -2.90 0.26
CA GLU A 20 12.96 -3.01 0.71
C GLU A 20 13.11 -3.84 2.00
N ALA A 21 12.01 -4.37 2.54
CA ALA A 21 11.97 -5.05 3.83
C ALA A 21 12.57 -4.22 4.98
N ASP A 22 12.41 -2.89 4.92
CA ASP A 22 12.93 -1.92 5.92
C ASP A 22 12.02 -1.85 7.17
N TYR A 23 11.48 -2.98 7.61
CA TYR A 23 10.65 -3.09 8.80
C TYR A 23 11.33 -3.98 9.84
N ALA A 24 11.18 -3.62 11.12
CA ALA A 24 11.83 -4.37 12.21
C ALA A 24 11.08 -5.67 12.56
N SER A 25 9.80 -5.79 12.22
CA SER A 25 8.94 -6.94 12.55
C SER A 25 7.71 -7.01 11.65
N ASP A 26 7.11 -8.18 11.54
CA ASP A 26 5.88 -8.42 10.76
C ASP A 26 4.68 -7.61 11.29
N ASP A 27 4.60 -7.39 12.61
CA ASP A 27 3.59 -6.51 13.24
C ASP A 27 3.70 -5.05 12.78
N GLU A 28 4.94 -4.57 12.60
CA GLU A 28 5.20 -3.22 12.11
C GLU A 28 4.79 -3.10 10.62
N MET A 29 5.08 -4.14 9.83
CA MET A 29 4.64 -4.25 8.44
C MET A 29 3.10 -4.27 8.34
N ASP A 30 2.42 -5.08 9.15
CA ASP A 30 0.96 -5.18 9.18
C ASP A 30 0.33 -3.83 9.55
N GLY A 31 0.89 -3.13 10.54
CA GLY A 31 0.49 -1.78 10.91
C GLY A 31 0.71 -0.73 9.81
N TRP A 32 1.70 -0.91 8.94
CA TRP A 32 1.92 -0.04 7.78
C TRP A 32 0.93 -0.35 6.66
N LEU A 33 0.64 -1.62 6.40
CA LEU A 33 -0.34 -2.07 5.42
C LEU A 33 -1.75 -1.61 5.79
N ASP A 34 -2.18 -1.77 7.05
CA ASP A 34 -3.48 -1.29 7.53
C ASP A 34 -3.65 0.24 7.33
N ARG A 35 -2.58 1.01 7.56
CA ARG A 35 -2.60 2.46 7.28
C ARG A 35 -2.74 2.76 5.79
N LEU A 36 -2.03 2.02 4.93
CA LEU A 36 -2.15 2.14 3.48
C LEU A 36 -3.57 1.80 3.00
N ASP A 37 -4.14 0.69 3.47
CA ASP A 37 -5.47 0.24 3.09
C ASP A 37 -6.54 1.28 3.48
N LYS A 38 -6.45 1.84 4.69
CA LYS A 38 -7.33 2.92 5.16
C LYS A 38 -7.18 4.20 4.35
N ALA A 39 -5.95 4.59 4.02
CA ALA A 39 -5.68 5.82 3.27
C ALA A 39 -6.10 5.71 1.80
N LEU A 40 -5.87 4.55 1.18
CA LEU A 40 -6.20 4.29 -0.22
C LEU A 40 -7.66 3.85 -0.39
N THR A 41 -8.37 3.63 0.73
CA THR A 41 -9.75 3.13 0.75
C THR A 41 -9.87 1.78 0.04
N CYS A 42 -8.85 0.93 0.19
CA CYS A 42 -8.77 -0.40 -0.39
C CYS A 42 -9.19 -1.45 0.63
N PRO A 43 -9.60 -2.66 0.19
CA PRO A 43 -9.83 -3.76 1.10
C PRO A 43 -8.52 -4.16 1.78
N SER A 44 -8.62 -4.57 3.05
CA SER A 44 -7.46 -5.00 3.83
C SER A 44 -6.72 -6.13 3.12
N GLY A 45 -5.40 -5.97 2.98
CA GLY A 45 -4.52 -6.96 2.35
C GLY A 45 -4.48 -6.88 0.82
N TYR A 46 -5.18 -5.94 0.18
CA TYR A 46 -5.06 -5.72 -1.26
C TYR A 46 -3.67 -5.19 -1.64
N VAL A 47 -3.14 -4.25 -0.85
CA VAL A 47 -1.81 -3.68 -1.11
C VAL A 47 -0.71 -4.72 -0.89
N SER A 48 -0.84 -5.58 0.14
CA SER A 48 0.12 -6.67 0.36
C SER A 48 0.08 -7.68 -0.78
N ASP A 49 -1.10 -8.01 -1.30
CA ASP A 49 -1.23 -8.93 -2.44
C ASP A 49 -0.51 -8.36 -3.68
N LEU A 50 -0.63 -7.05 -3.95
CA LEU A 50 0.08 -6.40 -5.05
C LEU A 50 1.62 -6.38 -4.87
N ILE A 51 2.11 -6.31 -3.63
CA ILE A 51 3.55 -6.28 -3.33
C ILE A 51 4.15 -7.69 -3.39
N PHE A 52 3.53 -8.65 -2.71
CA PHE A 52 4.05 -10.01 -2.57
C PHE A 52 3.64 -10.95 -3.70
N TRP A 53 2.52 -10.66 -4.36
CA TRP A 53 1.94 -11.50 -5.41
C TRP A 53 1.47 -10.68 -6.63
N PRO A 54 2.40 -10.00 -7.34
CA PRO A 54 2.04 -9.20 -8.49
C PRO A 54 1.41 -10.06 -9.61
N PRO A 55 0.28 -9.64 -10.22
CA PRO A 55 -0.52 -10.49 -11.10
C PRO A 55 0.11 -10.78 -12.48
N GLU A 56 0.96 -9.88 -13.00
CA GLU A 56 1.49 -10.00 -14.37
C GLU A 56 2.95 -9.56 -14.52
N ARG A 57 3.40 -8.55 -13.77
CA ARG A 57 4.78 -8.03 -13.79
C ARG A 57 5.16 -7.46 -12.43
N GLU A 58 6.46 -7.43 -12.13
CA GLU A 58 6.99 -6.70 -10.98
C GLU A 58 6.48 -5.25 -11.01
N LEU A 59 5.66 -4.90 -10.02
CA LEU A 59 5.08 -3.57 -9.89
C LEU A 59 6.04 -2.69 -9.09
N SER A 60 6.29 -1.48 -9.57
CA SER A 60 6.97 -0.46 -8.76
C SER A 60 6.05 0.07 -7.67
N ALA A 61 6.60 0.62 -6.58
CA ALA A 61 5.80 1.21 -5.49
C ALA A 61 4.77 2.25 -5.99
N ASP A 62 5.13 3.02 -7.03
CA ASP A 62 4.23 3.97 -7.69
C ASP A 62 3.04 3.30 -8.39
N GLU A 63 3.29 2.18 -9.09
CA GLU A 63 2.27 1.41 -9.79
C GLU A 63 1.35 0.68 -8.81
N VAL A 64 1.89 0.12 -7.72
CA VAL A 64 1.10 -0.51 -6.65
C VAL A 64 0.09 0.49 -6.08
N VAL A 65 0.54 1.71 -5.73
CA VAL A 65 -0.36 2.76 -5.23
C VAL A 65 -1.33 3.22 -6.31
N GLY A 66 -0.89 3.31 -7.57
CA GLY A 66 -1.77 3.61 -8.71
C GLY A 66 -2.90 2.59 -8.86
N GLN A 67 -2.59 1.31 -8.73
CA GLN A 67 -3.55 0.21 -8.87
C GLN A 67 -4.50 0.12 -7.68
N ALA A 68 -4.00 0.36 -6.46
CA ALA A 68 -4.82 0.52 -5.26
C ALA A 68 -5.83 1.68 -5.42
N LEU A 69 -5.38 2.83 -5.91
CA LEU A 69 -6.28 3.96 -6.20
C LEU A 69 -7.29 3.65 -7.32
N ALA A 70 -6.87 2.90 -8.34
CA ALA A 70 -7.76 2.46 -9.42
C ALA A 70 -8.84 1.47 -8.92
N TYR A 71 -8.51 0.61 -7.95
CA TYR A 71 -9.46 -0.32 -7.33
C TYR A 71 -10.66 0.42 -6.72
N ARG A 72 -10.43 1.57 -6.07
CA ARG A 72 -11.50 2.45 -5.56
C ARG A 72 -12.49 2.86 -6.65
N THR A 73 -12.02 3.10 -7.87
CA THR A 73 -12.89 3.49 -9.00
C THR A 73 -13.76 2.33 -9.49
N ILE A 74 -13.37 1.09 -9.21
CA ILE A 74 -14.04 -0.13 -9.71
C ILE A 74 -15.05 -0.67 -8.68
N ALA A 75 -14.87 -0.39 -7.39
CA ALA A 75 -15.72 -0.90 -6.29
C ALA A 75 -17.05 -0.13 -6.07
N LEU A 76 -17.68 0.37 -7.14
CA LEU A 76 -18.98 1.09 -7.11
C LEU A 76 -20.19 0.14 -7.15
#